data_AF-K8P948-F1
#
_entry.id   AF-K8P948-F1
#
_cell.length_a   1.000
_cell.length_b   1.000
_cell.length_c   1.000
_cell.angle_alpha   90.00
_cell.angle_beta   90.00
_cell.angle_gamma   90.00
#
_symmetry.space_group_name_H-M   'P 1'
#
loop_
_entity.id
_entity.type
_entity.pdbx_description
1 polymer ?
#
loop_
_entity_poly.entity_id
_entity_poly.type
_entity_poly.pdbx_seq_one_letter_code
_entity_poly.pdbx_strand_id
1 'polypeptide(L)'
;MFFRTAVRALLASVIFAPTLFIPMIARGQGSEWPAALVCQASVQSYFNLPQPPRQIDESFGWLIFRSSLGGVYDCKVWGSSVSLKWKSHNGTMSNSRTEVDANGPVLTVRPGGTGQWRFRRIADGYGLLNEGRHR
;
A
#
# COMPACT_ATOMS: atom_id res chain seq x y z
N MET A 1 41.15 -59.84 -28.79
CA MET A 1 40.40 -58.91 -29.67
C MET A 1 39.06 -58.58 -29.00
N PHE A 2 38.87 -57.28 -28.73
CA PHE A 2 37.61 -56.50 -28.67
C PHE A 2 36.47 -56.85 -27.69
N PHE A 3 36.40 -56.01 -26.64
CA PHE A 3 35.24 -55.35 -26.00
C PHE A 3 33.83 -55.59 -26.59
N ARG A 4 32.84 -55.80 -25.71
CA ARG A 4 31.57 -55.01 -25.67
C ARG A 4 30.99 -54.92 -24.25
N THR A 5 30.81 -53.67 -23.82
CA THR A 5 30.09 -53.19 -22.64
C THR A 5 28.57 -53.33 -22.78
N ALA A 6 27.86 -53.56 -21.68
CA ALA A 6 26.46 -53.15 -21.53
C ALA A 6 26.11 -52.94 -20.05
N VAL A 7 26.17 -51.68 -19.63
CA VAL A 7 25.60 -51.13 -18.40
C VAL A 7 24.09 -50.95 -18.63
N ARG A 8 23.23 -51.44 -17.73
CA ARG A 8 21.86 -50.95 -17.52
C ARG A 8 21.52 -51.13 -16.04
N ALA A 9 21.74 -50.10 -15.23
CA ALA A 9 20.82 -49.00 -14.93
C ALA A 9 19.81 -49.40 -13.82
N LEU A 10 20.24 -49.14 -12.58
CA LEU A 10 19.39 -49.02 -11.41
C LEU A 10 18.37 -47.88 -11.65
N LEU A 11 17.08 -48.20 -11.62
CA LEU A 11 16.03 -47.19 -11.59
C LEU A 11 15.88 -46.68 -10.15
N ALA A 12 16.35 -45.46 -9.95
CA ALA A 12 16.24 -44.70 -8.72
C ALA A 12 14.78 -44.31 -8.44
N SER A 13 14.32 -44.62 -7.24
CA SER A 13 13.03 -44.19 -6.69
C SER A 13 13.03 -42.67 -6.50
N VAL A 14 12.23 -41.96 -7.31
CA VAL A 14 11.99 -40.52 -7.12
C VAL A 14 10.96 -40.35 -6.00
N ILE A 15 11.44 -39.97 -4.82
CA ILE A 15 10.59 -39.58 -3.69
C ILE A 15 10.06 -38.18 -3.99
N PHE A 16 8.77 -38.09 -4.27
CA PHE A 16 8.01 -36.84 -4.33
C PHE A 16 7.96 -36.23 -2.92
N ALA A 17 8.75 -35.18 -2.67
CA ALA A 17 8.60 -34.34 -1.50
C ALA A 17 7.74 -33.12 -1.89
N PRO A 18 6.59 -32.87 -1.25
CA PRO A 18 5.88 -31.61 -1.41
C PRO A 18 6.67 -30.57 -0.62
N THR A 19 7.44 -29.73 -1.32
CA THR A 19 8.00 -28.52 -0.73
C THR A 19 6.85 -27.59 -0.38
N LEU A 20 6.52 -27.57 0.91
CA LEU A 20 5.65 -26.62 1.56
C LEU A 20 6.08 -25.21 1.13
N PHE A 21 5.20 -24.52 0.41
CA PHE A 21 5.29 -23.08 0.21
C PHE A 21 5.18 -22.42 1.59
N ILE A 22 6.32 -22.04 2.16
CA ILE A 22 6.38 -21.19 3.35
C ILE A 22 5.99 -19.79 2.88
N PRO A 23 4.85 -19.21 3.29
CA PRO A 23 4.61 -17.80 3.05
C PRO A 23 5.68 -17.04 3.83
N MET A 24 6.51 -16.31 3.09
CA MET A 24 7.48 -15.38 3.64
C MET A 24 6.69 -14.24 4.32
N ILE A 25 6.39 -14.40 5.61
CA ILE A 25 5.97 -13.28 6.45
C ILE A 25 7.19 -12.37 6.59
N ALA A 26 7.25 -11.36 5.73
CA ALA A 26 8.23 -10.30 5.82
C ALA A 26 8.06 -9.56 7.15
N ARG A 27 9.08 -9.70 8.00
CA ARG A 27 9.65 -8.71 8.94
C ARG A 27 8.83 -7.43 9.19
N GLY A 28 8.54 -7.16 10.46
CA GLY A 28 8.36 -5.78 10.95
C GLY A 28 7.43 -5.61 12.15
N GLN A 29 7.83 -6.02 13.35
CA GLN A 29 7.21 -5.56 14.59
C GLN A 29 7.63 -4.11 14.86
N GLY A 30 6.69 -3.17 14.81
CA GLY A 30 6.90 -1.79 15.27
C GLY A 30 5.91 -0.80 14.68
N SER A 31 4.73 -0.64 15.28
CA SER A 31 3.79 0.49 15.07
C SER A 31 3.66 1.03 13.64
N GLU A 32 3.74 0.16 12.62
CA GLU A 32 3.68 0.61 11.24
C GLU A 32 2.24 0.97 10.92
N TRP A 33 2.05 2.13 10.28
CA TRP A 33 0.71 2.60 9.96
C TRP A 33 0.03 1.62 8.99
N PRO A 34 -1.19 1.17 9.27
CA PRO A 34 -1.95 0.35 8.32
C PRO A 34 -2.08 1.06 6.98
N ALA A 35 -1.89 0.36 5.87
CA ALA A 35 -1.98 0.93 4.53
C ALA A 35 -3.31 1.65 4.29
N ALA A 36 -4.42 1.14 4.85
CA ALA A 36 -5.72 1.79 4.82
C ALA A 36 -5.71 3.17 5.48
N LEU A 37 -5.09 3.33 6.66
CA LEU A 37 -5.00 4.63 7.33
C LEU A 37 -4.05 5.59 6.60
N VAL A 38 -2.95 5.09 6.04
CA VAL A 38 -2.06 5.89 5.20
C VAL A 38 -2.84 6.42 4.00
N CYS A 39 -3.53 5.54 3.28
CA CYS A 39 -4.33 5.91 2.12
C CYS A 39 -5.46 6.89 2.46
N GLN A 40 -6.20 6.63 3.54
CA GLN A 40 -7.29 7.49 3.99
C GLN A 40 -6.79 8.91 4.28
N ALA A 41 -5.69 9.04 5.04
CA ALA A 41 -5.06 10.32 5.36
C ALA A 41 -4.49 11.00 4.11
N SER A 42 -3.91 10.23 3.18
CA SER A 42 -3.39 10.76 1.91
C SER A 42 -4.50 11.30 1.01
N VAL A 43 -5.62 10.58 0.85
CA VAL A 43 -6.78 11.08 0.10
C VAL A 43 -7.35 12.32 0.78
N GLN A 44 -7.51 12.30 2.11
CA GLN A 44 -8.03 13.46 2.83
C GLN A 44 -7.17 14.70 2.62
N SER A 45 -5.85 14.59 2.81
CA SER A 45 -4.93 15.73 2.68
C SER A 45 -4.73 16.19 1.24
N TYR A 46 -4.63 15.27 0.27
CA TYR A 46 -4.44 15.63 -1.14
C TYR A 46 -5.61 16.44 -1.69
N PHE A 47 -6.85 16.04 -1.34
CA PHE A 47 -8.07 16.71 -1.81
C PHE A 47 -8.61 17.75 -0.81
N ASN A 48 -7.91 17.99 0.30
CA ASN A 48 -8.33 18.86 1.39
C ASN A 48 -9.78 18.59 1.85
N LEU A 49 -10.10 17.31 2.08
CA LEU A 49 -11.46 16.89 2.42
C LEU A 49 -11.80 17.26 3.88
N PRO A 50 -13.02 17.75 4.15
CA PRO A 50 -13.44 18.16 5.49
C PRO A 50 -13.57 16.98 6.47
N GLN A 51 -13.74 15.76 5.94
CA GLN A 51 -13.85 14.53 6.72
C GLN A 51 -12.98 13.43 6.10
N PRO A 52 -12.44 12.51 6.92
CA PRO A 52 -11.79 11.31 6.43
C PRO A 52 -12.71 10.54 5.47
N PRO A 53 -12.26 10.19 4.26
CA PRO A 53 -13.06 9.38 3.35
C PRO A 53 -13.18 7.94 3.90
N ARG A 54 -14.24 7.22 3.59
CA ARG A 54 -14.44 5.84 4.07
C ARG A 54 -13.95 4.84 3.04
N GLN A 55 -13.24 3.80 3.46
CA GLN A 55 -12.94 2.68 2.57
C GLN A 55 -14.25 1.94 2.24
N ILE A 56 -14.48 1.69 0.97
CA ILE A 56 -15.70 1.02 0.48
C ILE A 56 -15.40 -0.32 -0.21
N ASP A 57 -14.17 -0.52 -0.69
CA ASP A 57 -13.78 -1.74 -1.39
C ASP A 57 -12.25 -1.88 -1.45
N GLU A 58 -11.77 -3.02 -1.91
CA GLU A 58 -10.37 -3.31 -2.22
C GLU A 58 -10.26 -4.20 -3.47
N SER A 59 -9.41 -3.81 -4.42
CA SER A 59 -9.22 -4.58 -5.66
C SER A 59 -7.77 -4.54 -6.14
N PHE A 60 -7.15 -5.71 -6.34
CA PHE A 60 -5.76 -5.83 -6.82
C PHE A 60 -4.74 -4.99 -6.01
N GLY A 61 -4.95 -4.90 -4.70
CA GLY A 61 -4.15 -4.11 -3.77
C GLY A 61 -4.33 -2.59 -3.91
N TRP A 62 -5.35 -2.13 -4.62
CA TRP A 62 -5.86 -0.76 -4.56
C TRP A 62 -6.99 -0.70 -3.54
N LEU A 63 -6.90 0.24 -2.62
CA LEU A 63 -7.94 0.53 -1.63
C LEU A 63 -8.84 1.63 -2.20
N ILE A 64 -10.15 1.39 -2.19
CA ILE A 64 -11.12 2.31 -2.80
C ILE A 64 -11.82 3.08 -1.69
N PHE A 65 -11.76 4.41 -1.78
CA PHE A 65 -12.29 5.33 -0.78
C PHE A 65 -13.40 6.21 -1.36
N ARG A 66 -14.43 6.48 -0.56
CA ARG A 66 -15.51 7.42 -0.88
C ARG A 66 -15.54 8.58 0.11
N SER A 67 -15.51 9.82 -0.39
CA SER A 67 -15.70 11.01 0.46
C SER A 67 -17.18 11.29 0.72
N SER A 68 -17.46 12.08 1.76
CA SER A 68 -18.81 12.60 2.04
C SER A 68 -19.36 13.49 0.92
N LEU A 69 -18.48 14.04 0.08
CA LEU A 69 -18.82 14.82 -1.12
C LEU A 69 -19.14 13.93 -2.33
N GLY A 70 -19.09 12.60 -2.19
CA GLY A 70 -19.41 11.65 -3.24
C GLY A 70 -18.26 11.30 -4.19
N GLY A 71 -17.07 11.86 -4.00
CA GLY A 71 -15.88 11.51 -4.78
C GLY A 71 -15.38 10.09 -4.47
N VAL A 72 -14.89 9.38 -5.48
CA VAL A 72 -14.29 8.04 -5.36
C VAL A 72 -12.83 8.10 -5.76
N TYR A 73 -11.98 7.55 -4.90
CA TYR A 73 -10.53 7.63 -5.00
C TYR A 73 -9.92 6.24 -4.77
N ASP A 74 -9.10 5.80 -5.71
CA ASP A 74 -8.30 4.60 -5.54
C ASP A 74 -6.95 5.00 -4.98
N CYS A 75 -6.47 4.28 -3.98
CA CYS A 75 -5.21 4.54 -3.34
C CYS A 75 -4.38 3.27 -3.23
N LYS A 76 -3.07 3.38 -3.45
CA LYS A 76 -2.11 2.30 -3.25
C LYS A 76 -0.84 2.83 -2.64
N VAL A 77 -0.38 2.16 -1.58
CA VAL A 77 0.87 2.49 -0.88
C VAL A 77 2.04 1.79 -1.57
N TRP A 78 3.12 2.54 -1.79
CA TRP A 78 4.37 2.09 -2.40
C TRP A 78 5.55 2.57 -1.54
N GLY A 79 5.91 1.78 -0.52
CA GLY A 79 6.94 2.17 0.44
C GLY A 79 6.63 3.53 1.08
N SER A 80 7.50 4.51 0.87
CA SER A 80 7.38 5.89 1.37
C SER A 80 6.57 6.83 0.46
N SER A 81 5.73 6.28 -0.43
CA SER A 81 4.89 7.05 -1.33
C SER A 81 3.51 6.43 -1.51
N VAL A 82 2.57 7.22 -2.00
CA VAL A 82 1.21 6.80 -2.30
C VAL A 82 0.87 7.19 -3.73
N SER A 83 0.28 6.25 -4.46
CA SER A 83 -0.38 6.52 -5.73
C SER A 83 -1.88 6.67 -5.52
N LEU A 84 -2.43 7.74 -6.07
CA LEU A 84 -3.85 8.08 -6.08
C LEU A 84 -4.39 8.05 -7.51
N LYS A 85 -5.61 7.56 -7.68
CA LYS A 85 -6.39 7.67 -8.92
C LYS A 85 -7.81 8.11 -8.60
N TRP A 86 -8.41 8.91 -9.47
CA TRP A 86 -9.80 9.35 -9.30
C TRP A 86 -10.42 9.72 -10.65
N LYS A 87 -11.75 9.78 -10.68
CA LYS A 87 -12.48 10.30 -11.83
C LYS A 87 -12.67 11.80 -11.69
N SER A 88 -12.36 12.53 -12.75
CA SER A 88 -12.65 13.94 -12.94
C SER A 88 -13.47 14.12 -14.21
N HIS A 89 -13.96 15.34 -14.46
CA HIS A 89 -14.65 15.70 -15.70
C HIS A 89 -13.80 15.39 -16.95
N ASN A 90 -12.48 15.51 -16.84
CA ASN A 90 -11.52 15.29 -17.93
C ASN A 90 -11.06 13.83 -18.05
N GLY A 91 -11.74 12.89 -17.39
CA GLY A 91 -11.38 11.47 -17.38
C GLY A 91 -10.67 11.02 -16.10
N THR A 92 -9.92 9.93 -16.20
CA THR A 92 -9.19 9.35 -15.06
C THR A 92 -7.92 10.16 -14.80
N MET A 93 -7.83 10.73 -13.61
CA MET A 93 -6.65 11.44 -13.14
C MET A 93 -5.83 10.54 -12.21
N SER A 94 -4.53 10.79 -12.11
CA SER A 94 -3.66 10.08 -11.19
C SER A 94 -2.55 10.97 -10.63
N ASN A 95 -2.14 10.70 -9.40
CA ASN A 95 -0.97 11.31 -8.77
C ASN A 95 -0.13 10.22 -8.10
N SER A 96 1.16 10.12 -8.42
CA SER A 96 2.10 9.16 -7.83
C SER A 96 3.20 9.83 -6.99
N ARG A 97 3.04 11.13 -6.67
CA ARG A 97 4.05 11.96 -6.00
C ARG A 97 3.67 12.32 -4.57
N THR A 98 2.68 11.66 -3.99
CA THR A 98 2.32 11.91 -2.59
C THR A 98 3.29 11.14 -1.72
N GLU A 99 4.24 11.85 -1.11
CA GLU A 99 5.21 11.24 -0.19
C GLU A 99 4.57 11.04 1.17
N VAL A 100 4.89 9.90 1.80
CA VAL A 100 4.44 9.55 3.13
C VAL A 100 5.61 9.11 4.00
N ASP A 101 5.63 9.60 5.23
CA ASP A 101 6.63 9.27 6.23
C ASP A 101 5.91 8.89 7.52
N ALA A 102 5.95 7.59 7.83
CA ALA A 102 5.35 7.01 9.03
C ALA A 102 6.43 6.83 10.09
N ASN A 103 6.47 7.74 11.06
CA ASN A 103 7.44 7.73 12.15
C ASN A 103 6.72 7.50 13.49
N GLY A 104 6.69 6.23 13.92
CA GLY A 104 6.00 5.80 15.13
C GLY A 104 4.51 6.21 15.13
N PRO A 105 4.03 7.00 16.10
CA PRO A 105 2.63 7.39 16.18
C PRO A 105 2.27 8.53 15.21
N VAL A 106 3.20 9.08 14.43
CA VAL A 106 2.95 10.23 13.55
C VAL A 106 3.09 9.82 12.09
N LEU A 107 2.06 10.11 11.29
CA LEU A 107 2.11 10.04 9.84
C LEU A 107 2.25 11.46 9.29
N THR A 108 3.25 11.65 8.45
CA THR A 108 3.42 12.86 7.67
C THR A 108 3.07 12.58 6.21
N VAL A 109 2.19 13.38 5.63
CA VAL A 109 1.83 13.32 4.21
C VAL A 109 2.25 14.61 3.52
N ARG A 110 2.91 14.51 2.37
CA ARG A 110 3.32 15.63 1.53
C ARG A 110 2.71 15.47 0.13
N PRO A 111 1.55 16.07 -0.14
CA PRO A 111 0.89 15.95 -1.43
C PRO A 111 1.56 16.89 -2.45
N GLY A 112 2.59 16.41 -3.15
CA GLY A 112 3.09 17.01 -4.40
C GLY A 112 3.34 18.53 -4.44
N GLY A 113 3.71 19.17 -3.33
CA GLY A 113 4.02 20.60 -3.24
C GLY A 113 2.96 21.49 -2.57
N THR A 114 1.84 20.95 -2.09
CA THR A 114 0.76 21.73 -1.44
C THR A 114 0.93 21.92 0.07
N GLY A 115 2.09 21.55 0.62
CA GLY A 115 2.39 21.65 2.04
C GLY A 115 2.52 20.28 2.70
N GLN A 116 2.56 20.27 4.03
CA GLN A 116 2.75 19.08 4.85
C GLN A 116 1.58 18.91 5.81
N TRP A 117 0.95 17.75 5.75
CA TRP A 117 -0.09 17.35 6.68
C TRP A 117 0.51 16.37 7.68
N ARG A 118 0.17 16.54 8.96
CA ARG A 118 0.65 15.65 10.02
C ARG A 118 -0.53 15.09 10.77
N PHE A 119 -0.51 13.78 10.96
CA PHE A 119 -1.55 13.02 11.62
C PHE A 119 -0.94 12.22 12.77
N ARG A 120 -1.69 12.05 13.86
CA ARG A 120 -1.34 11.17 14.97
C ARG A 120 -2.24 9.96 14.96
N ARG A 121 -1.67 8.78 15.15
CA ARG A 121 -2.43 7.54 15.32
C ARG A 121 -3.23 7.60 16.62
N ILE A 122 -4.51 7.24 16.53
CA ILE A 122 -5.40 7.02 17.67
C ILE A 122 -5.92 5.57 17.60
N ALA A 123 -6.68 5.11 18.60
CA ALA A 123 -7.10 3.72 18.72
C ALA A 123 -7.68 3.14 17.41
N ASP A 124 -8.64 3.86 16.80
CA ASP A 124 -9.40 3.39 15.64
C ASP A 124 -9.20 4.26 14.38
N GLY A 125 -8.11 5.03 14.32
CA GLY A 125 -7.88 5.91 13.18
C GLY A 125 -6.75 6.90 13.38
N TYR A 126 -6.98 8.14 12.97
CA TYR A 126 -6.02 9.22 13.14
C TYR A 126 -6.68 10.55 13.53
N GLY A 127 -5.92 11.36 14.28
CA GLY A 127 -6.24 12.76 14.57
C GLY A 127 -5.30 13.68 13.82
N LEU A 128 -5.80 14.86 13.43
CA LEU A 128 -5.01 15.87 12.73
C LEU A 128 -4.16 16.65 13.72
N LEU A 129 -2.85 16.73 13.46
CA LEU A 129 -1.91 17.54 14.24
C LEU A 129 -1.65 18.89 13.59
N ASN A 130 -1.60 18.93 12.27
CA ASN A 130 -1.45 20.15 11.49
C ASN A 130 -2.02 19.97 10.09
N GLU A 131 -2.74 20.99 9.62
CA GLU A 131 -3.19 21.14 8.24
C GLU A 131 -2.09 21.83 7.45
N GLY A 132 -1.78 21.35 6.25
CA GLY A 132 -0.79 22.00 5.39
C GLY A 132 -1.18 23.45 5.13
N ARG A 133 -0.58 24.41 5.84
CA ARG A 133 -0.70 25.83 5.50
C ARG A 133 -0.05 26.04 4.15
N HIS A 134 -0.87 26.35 3.15
CA HIS A 134 -0.42 27.05 1.97
C HIS A 134 0.27 28.35 2.43
N ARG A 135 1.57 28.46 2.15
CA ARG A 135 2.26 29.75 2.17
C ARG A 135 1.98 30.47 0.86
#